data_AF-A0A2T3KP98-F1
#
_entry.id   AF-A0A2T3KP98-F1
#
_cell.length_a   1.000
_cell.length_b   1.000
_cell.length_c   1.000
_cell.angle_alpha   90.00
_cell.angle_beta   90.00
_cell.angle_gamma   90.00
#
_symmetry.space_group_name_H-M   'P 1'
#
loop_
_entity.id
_entity.type
_entity.pdbx_description
1 polymer ?
#
loop_
_entity_poly.entity_id
_entity_poly.type
_entity_poly.pdbx_seq_one_letter_code
_entity_poly.pdbx_strand_id
1 'polypeptide(L)'
;MTLNNDIVLIVKKGMIFFVLSFAIIFYFFTIFNMAKVNEASEVIKQKINNIYDIVRQITPFYLNTDDVYMKSGISYVDGIAVMVNEDHDVRSISTAINEVEKNIREIIYDDLWGIAVIQRTDTTANTAHFKPLREVHIDLNSQGLHDENWIERIMENENLSYPYNDFSK
;
A
#
# COMPACT_ATOMS: atom_id res chain seq x y z
N MET A 1 -15.22 -69.45 -23.96
CA MET A 1 -14.33 -68.28 -24.25
C MET A 1 -15.01 -66.93 -24.03
N THR A 2 -16.30 -66.89 -23.63
CA THR A 2 -17.13 -65.67 -23.50
C THR A 2 -17.01 -64.95 -22.15
N LEU A 3 -16.93 -65.69 -21.04
CA LEU A 3 -16.89 -65.14 -19.67
C LEU A 3 -15.72 -64.14 -19.44
N ASN A 4 -14.58 -64.37 -20.08
CA ASN A 4 -13.40 -63.51 -19.92
C ASN A 4 -13.55 -62.16 -20.64
N ASN A 5 -14.29 -62.14 -21.77
CA ASN A 5 -14.57 -60.91 -22.52
C ASN A 5 -15.58 -60.01 -21.79
N ASP A 6 -16.57 -60.62 -21.12
CA ASP A 6 -17.58 -59.88 -20.35
C ASP A 6 -16.96 -59.18 -19.13
N ILE A 7 -16.05 -59.87 -18.42
CA ILE A 7 -15.30 -59.28 -17.29
C ILE A 7 -14.45 -58.09 -17.76
N VAL A 8 -13.72 -58.23 -18.87
CA VAL A 8 -12.91 -57.14 -19.45
C VAL A 8 -13.79 -55.95 -19.84
N LEU A 9 -14.98 -56.18 -20.40
CA LEU A 9 -15.91 -55.13 -20.78
C LEU A 9 -16.46 -54.36 -19.55
N ILE A 10 -16.78 -55.08 -18.47
CA ILE A 10 -17.24 -54.48 -17.21
C ILE A 10 -16.15 -53.60 -16.59
N VAL A 11 -14.92 -54.10 -16.51
CA VAL A 11 -13.77 -53.34 -15.99
C VAL A 11 -13.53 -52.08 -16.81
N LYS A 12 -13.57 -52.17 -18.15
CA LYS A 12 -13.39 -51.02 -19.04
C LYS A 12 -14.49 -49.96 -18.83
N LYS A 13 -15.75 -50.38 -18.71
CA LYS A 13 -16.87 -49.46 -18.40
C LYS A 13 -16.71 -48.80 -17.03
N GLY A 14 -16.27 -49.55 -16.02
CA GLY A 14 -15.97 -49.02 -14.69
C GLY A 14 -14.85 -47.98 -14.70
N MET A 15 -13.77 -48.23 -15.44
CA MET A 15 -12.67 -47.26 -15.62
C MET A 15 -13.14 -45.99 -16.31
N ILE A 16 -13.91 -46.10 -17.39
CA ILE A 16 -14.46 -44.93 -18.09
C ILE A 16 -15.36 -44.12 -17.16
N PHE A 17 -16.25 -44.78 -16.40
CA PHE A 17 -17.10 -44.11 -15.43
C PHE A 17 -16.30 -43.39 -14.34
N PHE A 18 -15.24 -44.02 -13.84
CA PHE A 18 -14.33 -43.39 -12.86
C PHE A 18 -13.64 -42.16 -13.44
N VAL A 19 -13.06 -42.25 -14.64
CA VAL A 19 -12.36 -41.13 -15.30
C VAL A 19 -13.32 -39.98 -15.58
N LEU A 20 -14.54 -40.27 -16.04
CA LEU A 20 -15.57 -39.25 -16.27
C LEU A 20 -15.99 -38.57 -14.97
N SER A 21 -16.25 -39.35 -13.91
CA SER A 21 -16.62 -38.82 -12.60
C SER A 21 -15.50 -37.96 -12.02
N PHE A 22 -14.25 -38.42 -12.12
CA PHE A 22 -13.08 -37.67 -11.68
C PHE A 22 -12.92 -36.36 -12.45
N ALA A 23 -13.06 -36.39 -13.78
CA ALA A 23 -12.97 -35.18 -14.61
C ALA A 23 -14.06 -34.15 -14.26
N ILE A 24 -15.30 -34.61 -13.99
CA ILE A 24 -16.40 -33.74 -13.58
C ILE A 24 -16.11 -33.09 -12.22
N ILE A 25 -15.70 -33.88 -11.22
CA ILE A 25 -15.36 -33.36 -9.88
C ILE A 25 -14.21 -32.35 -9.98
N PHE A 26 -13.16 -32.68 -10.74
CA PHE A 26 -12.01 -31.80 -10.93
C PHE A 26 -12.39 -30.50 -11.64
N TYR A 27 -13.28 -30.57 -12.63
CA TYR A 27 -13.80 -29.39 -13.32
C TYR A 27 -14.57 -28.46 -12.37
N PHE A 28 -15.49 -28.99 -11.57
CA PHE A 28 -16.22 -28.19 -10.58
C PHE A 28 -15.31 -27.61 -9.51
N PHE A 29 -14.33 -28.38 -9.04
CA PHE A 29 -13.33 -27.90 -8.08
C PHE A 29 -12.50 -26.74 -8.65
N THR A 30 -12.12 -26.82 -9.93
CA THR A 30 -11.38 -25.76 -10.62
C THR A 30 -12.22 -24.48 -10.73
N ILE A 31 -13.49 -24.59 -11.12
CA ILE A 31 -14.41 -23.44 -11.18
C ILE A 31 -14.58 -22.81 -9.80
N PHE A 32 -14.78 -23.61 -8.76
CA PHE A 32 -14.94 -23.11 -7.40
C PHE A 32 -13.70 -22.34 -6.94
N ASN A 33 -12.50 -22.88 -7.17
CA ASN A 33 -11.26 -22.19 -6.81
C ASN A 33 -11.08 -20.90 -7.60
N MET A 34 -11.39 -20.90 -8.90
CA MET A 34 -11.31 -19.68 -9.73
C MET A 34 -12.28 -18.60 -9.23
N ALA A 35 -13.50 -18.98 -8.88
CA ALA A 35 -14.48 -18.07 -8.29
C ALA A 35 -13.97 -17.46 -6.97
N LYS A 36 -13.35 -18.28 -6.10
CA LYS A 36 -12.79 -17.80 -4.83
C LYS A 36 -11.58 -16.88 -5.00
N VAL A 37 -10.71 -17.16 -5.98
CA VAL A 37 -9.60 -16.26 -6.32
C VAL A 37 -10.11 -14.92 -6.84
N ASN A 38 -11.15 -14.93 -7.67
CA ASN A 38 -11.76 -13.70 -8.18
C ASN A 38 -12.41 -12.88 -7.05
N GLU A 39 -13.18 -13.52 -6.18
CA GLU A 39 -13.79 -12.87 -5.00
C GLU A 39 -12.71 -12.23 -4.12
N ALA A 40 -11.63 -12.95 -3.82
CA ALA A 40 -10.51 -12.40 -3.06
C ALA A 40 -9.83 -11.21 -3.76
N SER A 41 -9.64 -11.29 -5.08
CA SER A 41 -9.06 -10.22 -5.89
C SER A 41 -9.93 -8.96 -5.87
N GLU A 42 -11.25 -9.10 -5.99
CA GLU A 42 -12.20 -7.99 -5.92
C GLU A 42 -12.18 -7.32 -4.55
N VAL A 43 -12.20 -8.10 -3.46
CA VAL A 43 -12.11 -7.57 -2.09
C VAL A 43 -10.80 -6.82 -1.87
N ILE A 44 -9.67 -7.34 -2.35
CA ILE A 44 -8.37 -6.68 -2.25
C ILE A 44 -8.37 -5.35 -3.02
N LYS A 45 -8.86 -5.34 -4.27
CA LYS A 45 -8.97 -4.11 -5.08
C LYS A 45 -9.84 -3.06 -4.40
N GLN A 46 -10.98 -3.47 -3.85
CA GLN A 46 -11.86 -2.57 -3.13
C GLN A 46 -11.18 -1.96 -1.90
N LYS A 47 -10.45 -2.75 -1.11
CA LYS A 47 -9.69 -2.24 0.04
C LYS A 47 -8.60 -1.25 -0.40
N ILE A 48 -7.85 -1.55 -1.46
CA ILE A 48 -6.80 -0.65 -1.98
C ILE A 48 -7.42 0.67 -2.46
N ASN A 49 -8.52 0.62 -3.21
CA ASN A 49 -9.20 1.82 -3.69
C ASN A 49 -9.72 2.68 -2.54
N ASN A 50 -10.33 2.06 -1.52
CA ASN A 50 -10.79 2.78 -0.34
C ASN A 50 -9.63 3.46 0.41
N ILE A 51 -8.48 2.78 0.56
CA ILE A 51 -7.29 3.37 1.18
C ILE A 51 -6.78 4.55 0.34
N TYR A 52 -6.72 4.40 -0.98
CA TYR A 52 -6.31 5.48 -1.89
C TYR A 52 -7.22 6.71 -1.77
N ASP A 53 -8.54 6.50 -1.77
CA ASP A 53 -9.53 7.57 -1.62
C ASP A 53 -9.40 8.29 -0.27
N ILE A 54 -9.09 7.56 0.80
CA ILE A 54 -8.83 8.15 2.13
C ILE A 54 -7.54 8.96 2.13
N VAL A 55 -6.43 8.42 1.62
CA VAL A 55 -5.14 9.13 1.56
C VAL A 55 -5.25 10.42 0.74
N ARG A 56 -6.00 10.40 -0.36
CA ARG A 56 -6.24 11.57 -1.22
C ARG A 56 -6.93 12.72 -0.49
N GLN A 57 -7.58 12.46 0.63
CA GLN A 57 -8.17 13.51 1.46
C GLN A 57 -7.11 14.43 2.08
N ILE A 58 -5.83 14.05 2.17
CA ILE A 58 -4.76 14.97 2.64
C ILE A 58 -4.64 16.21 1.77
N THR A 59 -4.83 16.09 0.45
CA THR A 59 -4.64 17.18 -0.51
C THR A 59 -5.49 18.42 -0.21
N PRO A 60 -6.83 18.34 -0.05
CA PRO A 60 -7.61 19.52 0.29
C PRO A 60 -7.23 20.15 1.64
N PHE A 61 -6.79 19.37 2.64
CA PHE A 61 -6.28 19.96 3.90
C PHE A 61 -4.96 20.69 3.66
N TYR A 62 -4.05 20.11 2.89
CA TYR A 62 -2.78 20.74 2.53
C TYR A 62 -3.00 22.09 1.82
N LEU A 63 -3.98 22.17 0.93
CA LEU A 63 -4.29 23.40 0.20
C LEU A 63 -4.95 24.51 1.05
N ASN A 64 -5.56 24.17 2.18
CA ASN A 64 -6.35 25.09 2.99
C ASN A 64 -5.83 25.26 4.43
N THR A 65 -4.64 24.74 4.73
CA THR A 65 -4.02 24.92 6.04
C THR A 65 -3.06 26.11 6.05
N ASP A 66 -2.96 26.72 7.21
CA ASP A 66 -1.94 27.72 7.49
C ASP A 66 -0.54 27.09 7.53
N ASP A 67 0.45 27.96 7.35
CA ASP A 67 1.85 27.64 7.50
C ASP A 67 2.35 28.00 8.91
N VAL A 68 3.28 27.21 9.42
CA VAL A 68 3.92 27.42 10.72
C VAL A 68 5.43 27.39 10.52
N TYR A 69 6.10 28.44 10.98
CA TYR A 69 7.55 28.50 10.92
C TYR A 69 8.18 27.42 11.81
N MET A 70 9.02 26.58 11.22
CA MET A 70 9.72 25.50 11.91
C MET A 70 11.23 25.61 11.68
N LYS A 71 11.98 25.25 12.72
CA LYS A 71 13.43 25.13 12.62
C LYS A 71 13.83 23.78 12.05
N SER A 72 15.00 23.74 11.43
CA SER A 72 15.68 22.52 11.02
C SER A 72 15.77 21.50 12.17
N GLY A 73 15.62 20.23 11.81
CA GLY A 73 15.63 19.09 12.71
C GLY A 73 14.29 18.38 12.77
N ILE A 74 14.07 17.66 13.87
CA ILE A 74 12.86 16.87 14.11
C ILE A 74 12.05 17.56 15.20
N SER A 75 10.81 17.90 14.89
CA SER A 75 9.83 18.42 15.85
C SER A 75 8.62 17.49 15.93
N TYR A 76 7.82 17.60 16.98
CA TYR A 76 6.58 16.83 17.13
C TYR A 76 5.40 17.77 17.30
N VAL A 77 4.39 17.60 16.44
CA VAL A 77 3.15 18.39 16.45
C VAL A 77 1.97 17.43 16.43
N ASP A 78 1.17 17.42 17.51
CA ASP A 78 0.00 16.54 17.67
C ASP A 78 0.28 15.06 17.41
N GLY A 79 1.44 14.58 17.87
CA GLY A 79 1.88 13.18 17.70
C GLY A 79 2.43 12.84 16.32
N ILE A 80 2.55 13.83 15.42
CA ILE A 80 3.22 13.71 14.12
C ILE A 80 4.65 14.20 14.25
N ALA A 81 5.61 13.41 13.81
CA ALA A 81 6.99 13.90 13.68
C ALA A 81 7.13 14.69 12.39
N VAL A 82 7.68 15.89 12.47
CA VAL A 82 7.94 16.77 11.33
C VAL A 82 9.45 16.92 11.22
N MET A 83 10.00 16.40 10.13
CA MET A 83 11.42 16.50 9.79
C MET A 83 11.62 17.62 8.79
N VAL A 84 12.40 18.62 9.17
CA VAL A 84 12.65 19.86 8.43
C VAL A 84 14.14 19.96 8.18
N ASN A 85 14.59 20.20 6.95
CA ASN A 85 16.03 20.30 6.65
C ASN A 85 16.63 21.69 6.89
N GLU A 86 15.90 22.76 6.58
CA GLU A 86 16.29 24.15 6.85
C GLU A 86 15.11 24.94 7.42
N ASP A 87 15.38 26.03 8.13
CA ASP A 87 14.32 26.81 8.78
C ASP A 87 13.38 27.45 7.74
N HIS A 88 12.10 27.09 7.75
CA HIS A 88 11.10 27.64 6.82
C HIS A 88 9.66 27.46 7.34
N ASP A 89 8.72 28.01 6.58
CA ASP A 89 7.28 27.86 6.82
C ASP A 89 6.77 26.51 6.32
N VAL A 90 6.21 25.71 7.24
CA VAL A 90 5.73 24.34 6.98
C VAL A 90 4.20 24.29 7.08
N ARG A 91 3.55 23.58 6.15
CA ARG A 91 2.10 23.38 6.17
C ARG A 91 1.66 22.58 7.40
N SER A 92 0.72 23.12 8.17
CA SER A 92 0.20 22.49 9.39
C SER A 92 -0.81 21.35 9.12
N ILE A 93 -0.32 20.23 8.59
CA ILE A 93 -1.18 19.10 8.17
C ILE A 93 -1.40 17.99 9.21
N SER A 94 -0.98 18.18 10.46
CA SER A 94 -1.07 17.11 11.49
C SER A 94 -2.50 16.60 11.72
N THR A 95 -3.49 17.49 11.69
CA THR A 95 -4.92 17.12 11.78
C THR A 95 -5.34 16.18 10.66
N ALA A 96 -4.91 16.45 9.42
CA ALA A 96 -5.26 15.63 8.26
C ALA A 96 -4.63 14.24 8.36
N ILE A 97 -3.36 14.16 8.77
CA ILE A 97 -2.66 12.87 8.94
C ILE A 97 -3.31 12.05 10.05
N ASN A 98 -3.72 12.67 11.15
CA ASN A 98 -4.42 12.01 12.25
C ASN A 98 -5.77 11.42 11.79
N GLU A 99 -6.56 12.17 11.00
CA GLU A 99 -7.85 11.68 10.51
C GLU A 99 -7.66 10.58 9.44
N VAL A 100 -6.70 10.72 8.54
CA VAL A 100 -6.36 9.67 7.57
C VAL A 100 -5.89 8.40 8.26
N GLU A 101 -5.06 8.49 9.29
CA GLU A 101 -4.64 7.32 10.07
C GLU A 101 -5.83 6.60 10.67
N LYS A 102 -6.70 7.34 11.34
CA LYS A 102 -7.92 6.79 11.95
C LYS A 102 -8.78 6.06 10.91
N ASN A 103 -9.04 6.70 9.77
CA ASN A 103 -9.87 6.13 8.70
C ASN A 103 -9.21 4.90 8.04
N ILE A 104 -7.88 4.88 7.87
CA ILE A 104 -7.16 3.70 7.36
C ILE A 104 -7.22 2.55 8.37
N ARG A 105 -7.07 2.84 9.67
CA ARG A 105 -7.17 1.82 10.73
C ARG A 105 -8.55 1.16 10.80
N GLU A 106 -9.61 1.81 10.34
CA GLU A 106 -10.91 1.15 10.21
C GLU A 106 -10.93 0.05 9.13
N ILE A 107 -9.99 0.07 8.17
CA ILE A 107 -9.90 -0.89 7.05
C ILE A 107 -8.88 -2.01 7.32
N ILE A 108 -7.72 -1.65 7.88
CA ILE A 108 -6.56 -2.55 8.07
C ILE A 108 -6.13 -2.69 9.53
N TYR A 109 -6.84 -2.09 10.48
CA TYR A 109 -6.62 -2.23 11.92
C TYR A 109 -5.17 -1.94 12.33
N ASP A 110 -4.50 -2.93 12.92
CA ASP A 110 -3.16 -2.80 13.49
C ASP A 110 -2.04 -3.05 12.46
N ASP A 111 -2.39 -3.44 11.23
CA ASP A 111 -1.41 -3.73 10.16
C ASP A 111 -0.85 -2.46 9.50
N LEU A 112 -1.30 -1.27 9.93
CA LEU A 112 -0.77 0.00 9.42
C LEU A 112 0.68 0.21 9.88
N TRP A 113 1.61 0.13 8.93
CA TRP A 113 3.03 0.39 9.19
C TRP A 113 3.32 1.86 9.51
N GLY A 114 2.70 2.80 8.78
CA GLY A 114 2.80 4.23 9.02
C GLY A 114 2.30 5.07 7.85
N ILE A 115 2.21 6.37 8.09
CA ILE A 115 1.89 7.39 7.09
C ILE A 115 3.07 8.35 7.00
N ALA A 116 3.53 8.60 5.78
CA ALA A 116 4.52 9.62 5.46
C ALA A 116 3.93 10.61 4.46
N VAL A 117 4.05 11.91 4.73
CA VAL A 117 3.70 12.97 3.78
C VAL A 117 4.95 13.80 3.50
N ILE A 118 5.39 13.77 2.26
CA ILE A 118 6.61 14.40 1.79
C ILE A 118 6.22 15.70 1.08
N GLN A 119 6.75 16.82 1.58
CA GLN A 119 6.55 18.15 1.05
C GLN A 119 7.86 18.62 0.43
N ARG A 120 7.84 18.80 -0.89
CA ARG A 120 8.96 19.34 -1.64
C ARG A 120 8.66 20.77 -2.05
N THR A 121 9.61 21.66 -1.85
CA THR A 121 9.57 23.04 -2.34
C THR A 121 10.41 23.20 -3.59
N ASP A 122 10.26 24.34 -4.27
CA ASP A 122 11.15 24.73 -5.37
C ASP A 122 12.56 25.09 -4.87
N THR A 123 12.74 25.24 -3.56
CA THR A 123 14.01 25.46 -2.88
C THR A 123 14.47 24.19 -2.15
N THR A 124 15.56 24.32 -1.40
CA THR A 124 16.03 23.31 -0.45
C THR A 124 15.17 23.22 0.80
N ALA A 125 14.03 23.91 0.92
CA ALA A 125 13.20 23.96 2.12
C ALA A 125 12.20 22.79 2.20
N ASN A 126 12.72 21.58 2.34
CA ASN A 126 11.97 20.34 2.20
C ASN A 126 11.57 19.77 3.56
N THR A 127 10.32 19.29 3.65
CA THR A 127 9.75 18.76 4.89
C THR A 127 9.14 17.39 4.68
N ALA A 128 9.19 16.51 5.67
CA ALA A 128 8.24 15.40 5.71
C ALA A 128 7.66 15.13 7.09
N HIS A 129 6.42 14.66 7.07
CA HIS A 129 5.60 14.36 8.23
C HIS A 129 5.46 12.84 8.36
N PHE A 130 5.73 12.30 9.55
CA PHE A 130 5.69 10.86 9.81
C PHE A 130 4.78 10.51 10.99
N LYS A 131 4.01 9.43 10.80
CA LYS A 131 3.23 8.81 11.87
C LYS A 131 3.21 7.27 11.75
N PRO A 132 3.90 6.53 12.63
CA PRO A 132 4.94 6.99 13.56
C PRO A 132 6.26 7.30 12.83
N LEU A 133 7.11 8.12 13.46
CA LEU A 133 8.53 8.16 13.09
C LEU A 133 9.21 6.85 13.51
N ARG A 134 10.11 6.33 12.67
CA ARG A 134 10.81 5.06 12.88
C ARG A 134 12.29 5.28 12.64
N GLU A 135 13.14 4.40 13.20
CA GLU A 135 14.58 4.47 13.04
C GLU A 135 15.00 4.52 11.56
N VAL A 136 14.38 3.72 10.69
CA VAL A 136 14.66 3.77 9.24
C VAL A 136 14.47 5.18 8.63
N HIS A 137 13.48 5.95 9.09
CA HIS A 137 13.27 7.32 8.62
C HIS A 137 14.38 8.26 9.14
N ILE A 138 14.81 8.05 10.38
CA ILE A 138 15.89 8.82 11.00
C ILE A 138 17.23 8.47 10.35
N ASP A 139 17.49 7.21 10.06
CA ASP A 139 18.71 6.71 9.42
C ASP A 139 18.85 7.24 7.99
N LEU A 140 17.74 7.32 7.24
CA LEU A 140 17.71 8.00 5.94
C LEU A 140 18.11 9.49 6.04
N ASN A 141 17.94 10.08 7.23
CA ASN A 141 18.28 11.46 7.57
C ASN A 141 19.61 11.61 8.34
N SER A 142 20.16 10.54 8.91
CA SER A 142 21.27 10.63 9.88
C SER A 142 22.55 10.00 9.34
N GLN A 143 23.63 10.79 9.44
CA GLN A 143 25.05 10.42 9.35
C GLN A 143 25.63 10.30 7.93
N GLY A 144 26.13 11.43 7.41
CA GLY A 144 27.26 11.44 6.46
C GLY A 144 27.02 12.14 5.12
N LEU A 145 25.78 12.49 4.80
CA LEU A 145 25.40 13.17 3.56
C LEU A 145 24.63 14.44 3.92
N HIS A 146 25.38 15.52 4.21
CA HIS A 146 24.86 16.89 4.16
C HIS A 146 24.54 17.28 2.70
N ASP A 147 23.86 16.41 1.96
CA ASP A 147 23.24 16.79 0.70
C ASP A 147 21.92 17.47 1.06
N GLU A 148 21.68 18.61 0.43
CA GLU A 148 20.61 19.56 0.70
C GLU A 148 19.19 18.95 0.61
N ASN A 149 19.05 17.70 0.17
CA ASN A 149 17.76 17.11 -0.14
C ASN A 149 17.63 15.60 0.20
N TRP A 150 17.55 15.23 1.49
CA TRP A 150 17.25 13.86 1.93
C TRP A 150 15.95 13.28 1.35
N ILE A 151 14.98 14.15 0.99
CA ILE A 151 13.76 13.76 0.29
C ILE A 151 14.09 13.15 -1.07
N GLU A 152 15.10 13.63 -1.80
CA GLU A 152 15.54 13.03 -3.06
C GLU A 152 16.02 11.60 -2.85
N ARG A 153 16.76 11.31 -1.77
CA ARG A 153 17.17 9.93 -1.46
C ARG A 153 15.99 9.02 -1.14
N ILE A 154 14.97 9.54 -0.44
CA ILE A 154 13.73 8.78 -0.24
C ILE A 154 13.06 8.51 -1.58
N MET A 155 12.95 9.51 -2.44
CA MET A 155 12.35 9.34 -3.76
C MET A 155 13.13 8.35 -4.63
N GLU A 156 14.47 8.40 -4.63
CA GLU A 156 15.33 7.46 -5.36
C GLU A 156 15.20 6.02 -4.82
N ASN A 157 15.25 5.85 -3.49
CA ASN A 157 15.10 4.54 -2.85
C ASN A 157 13.73 3.93 -3.12
N GLU A 158 12.68 4.75 -3.14
CA GLU A 158 11.30 4.33 -3.39
C GLU A 158 10.94 4.34 -4.90
N ASN A 159 11.90 4.63 -5.78
CA ASN A 159 11.72 4.74 -7.24
C ASN A 159 10.55 5.67 -7.65
N LEU A 160 10.40 6.78 -6.95
CA LEU A 160 9.39 7.82 -7.17
C LEU A 160 9.95 8.88 -8.13
N SER A 161 9.57 8.82 -9.41
CA SER A 161 10.02 9.79 -10.42
C SER A 161 9.49 11.20 -10.15
N TYR A 162 10.32 12.23 -10.38
CA TYR A 162 9.92 13.63 -10.43
C TYR A 162 9.83 14.14 -11.90
N PRO A 163 8.86 15.01 -12.26
CA PRO A 163 7.69 15.39 -11.48
C PRO A 163 6.82 14.18 -11.18
N TYR A 164 6.00 14.26 -10.14
CA TYR A 164 5.02 13.22 -9.82
C TYR A 164 4.08 13.09 -11.02
N ASN A 165 4.43 12.21 -11.96
CA ASN A 165 3.58 11.85 -13.07
C ASN A 165 2.50 11.00 -12.44
N ASP A 166 1.36 11.63 -12.21
CA ASP A 166 0.12 11.05 -11.73
C ASP A 166 0.00 9.60 -12.22
N PHE A 167 -0.32 8.66 -11.33
CA PHE A 167 -0.43 7.22 -11.61
C PHE A 167 -1.55 6.87 -12.63
N SER A 168 -1.98 7.83 -13.43
CA SER A 168 -3.00 7.76 -14.47
C SER A 168 -2.42 7.30 -15.83
N LYS A 169 -1.66 6.20 -15.82
CA LYS A 169 -1.45 5.37 -17.01
C LYS A 169 -2.02 3.98 -16.82
#